data_AF-A0A8J7RDG3-F1
#
_entry.id   AF-A0A8J7RDG3-F1
#
_cell.length_a   1.000
_cell.length_b   1.000
_cell.length_c   1.000
_cell.angle_alpha   90.00
_cell.angle_beta   90.00
_cell.angle_gamma   90.00
#
_symmetry.space_group_name_H-M   'P 1'
#
loop_
_entity.id
_entity.type
_entity.pdbx_description
1 polymer ?
#
loop_
_entity_poly.entity_id
_entity_poly.type
_entity_poly.pdbx_seq_one_letter_code
_entity_poly.pdbx_strand_id
1 'polypeptide(L)'
;MPSPLAALASLPGSVLDRVRDAFGSPRAGAVAVAMLVVVTIGTTVGILALGAVFDATVDQQITVDNPDRPPESTCETFGDDSDSVLADQCDEPKQIEVDAGEELRDAAGGYIHYGLLGVPLWWVLFAVTLHVGALVAGGSGSAGDSFVIAGWALGAELLRLGAGIVAIWYTLSNAEPAGSSFEALTTDLVAAITGATGPLLVASAVGIAIQWVVVVGGLEAKHDLGRGAAAGVATFFAAIALLLAAV
;
A
#
# COMPACT_ATOMS: atom_id res chain seq x y z
N MET A 1 40.75 -1.78 23.53
CA MET A 1 39.93 -2.30 22.42
C MET A 1 38.57 -1.63 22.54
N PRO A 2 38.06 -0.94 21.50
CA PRO A 2 36.73 -0.35 21.56
C PRO A 2 35.69 -1.47 21.78
N SER A 3 34.69 -1.22 22.62
CA SER A 3 33.67 -2.21 22.91
C SER A 3 32.78 -2.42 21.67
N PRO A 4 32.33 -3.66 21.39
CA PRO A 4 31.41 -3.92 20.29
C PRO A 4 30.10 -3.13 20.43
N LEU A 5 29.71 -2.77 21.65
CA LEU A 5 28.57 -1.91 21.95
C LEU A 5 28.79 -0.45 21.52
N ALA A 6 30.01 0.07 21.61
CA ALA A 6 30.33 1.41 21.10
C ALA A 6 30.30 1.47 19.57
N ALA A 7 30.67 0.37 18.89
CA ALA A 7 30.53 0.24 17.44
C ALA A 7 29.04 0.17 17.01
N LEU A 8 28.20 -0.55 17.76
CA LEU A 8 26.76 -0.58 17.50
C LEU A 8 26.07 0.76 17.79
N ALA A 9 26.52 1.49 18.81
CA ALA A 9 26.00 2.81 19.16
C ALA A 9 26.37 3.92 18.16
N SER A 10 27.46 3.76 17.39
CA SER A 10 27.88 4.72 16.36
C SER A 10 27.26 4.47 14.99
N LEU A 11 26.69 3.28 14.76
CA LEU A 11 26.03 2.91 13.50
C LEU A 11 24.94 3.91 13.08
N PRO A 12 24.00 4.35 13.96
CA PRO A 12 22.94 5.28 13.55
C PRO A 12 23.52 6.61 13.08
N GLY A 13 24.53 7.13 13.77
CA GLY A 13 25.24 8.36 13.38
C GLY A 13 25.91 8.22 12.01
N SER A 14 26.65 7.13 11.80
CA SER A 14 27.34 6.89 10.53
C SER A 14 26.40 6.71 9.32
N VAL A 15 25.22 6.12 9.54
CA VAL A 15 24.20 5.94 8.50
C VAL A 15 23.53 7.28 8.19
N LEU A 16 23.17 8.05 9.21
CA LEU A 16 22.62 9.40 9.03
C LEU A 16 23.59 10.31 8.27
N ASP A 17 24.88 10.28 8.61
CA ASP A 17 25.90 11.08 7.93
C ASP A 17 26.01 10.69 6.45
N ARG A 18 26.02 9.38 6.14
CA ARG A 18 26.03 8.88 4.77
C ARG A 18 24.80 9.32 3.97
N VAL A 19 23.63 9.26 4.58
CA VAL A 19 22.37 9.68 3.94
C VAL A 19 22.39 11.19 3.69
N ARG A 20 22.81 11.98 4.67
CA ARG A 20 22.99 13.43 4.54
C ARG A 20 23.92 13.78 3.37
N ASP A 21 25.06 13.11 3.28
CA ASP A 21 26.03 13.32 2.20
C ASP A 21 25.44 12.95 0.83
N ALA A 22 24.60 11.92 0.75
CA ALA A 22 23.91 11.54 -0.48
C ALA A 22 22.96 12.63 -0.99
N PHE A 23 22.29 13.37 -0.10
CA PHE A 23 21.47 14.53 -0.48
C PHE A 23 22.27 15.73 -1.00
N GLY A 24 23.56 15.81 -0.65
CA GLY A 24 24.50 16.80 -1.19
C GLY A 24 24.89 16.54 -2.65
N SER A 25 24.57 15.36 -3.19
CA SER A 25 24.85 15.01 -4.58
C SER A 25 24.02 15.85 -5.57
N PRO A 26 24.60 16.27 -6.72
CA PRO A 26 23.84 16.90 -7.81
C PRO A 26 22.70 16.04 -8.35
N ARG A 27 22.74 14.72 -8.11
CA ARG A 27 21.73 13.76 -8.59
C ARG A 27 20.58 13.55 -7.63
N ALA A 28 20.59 14.15 -6.43
CA ALA A 28 19.60 13.87 -5.40
C ALA A 28 18.15 14.09 -5.88
N GLY A 29 17.90 15.16 -6.64
CA GLY A 29 16.58 15.41 -7.22
C GLY A 29 16.17 14.39 -8.28
N ALA A 30 17.10 13.97 -9.15
CA ALA A 30 16.83 12.94 -10.15
C ALA A 30 16.50 11.58 -9.49
N VAL A 31 17.19 11.23 -8.40
CA VAL A 31 16.88 10.02 -7.62
C VAL A 31 15.49 10.12 -7.00
N ALA A 32 15.10 11.28 -6.45
CA ALA A 32 13.77 11.47 -5.87
C ALA A 32 12.65 11.24 -6.90
N VAL A 33 12.80 11.81 -8.11
CA VAL A 33 11.84 11.61 -9.21
C VAL A 33 11.84 10.16 -9.69
N ALA A 34 13.01 9.53 -9.82
CA ALA A 34 13.10 8.12 -10.19
C ALA A 34 12.41 7.22 -9.16
N MET A 35 12.60 7.47 -7.86
CA MET A 35 11.90 6.74 -6.80
C MET A 35 10.40 6.94 -6.87
N LEU A 36 9.92 8.16 -7.10
CA LEU A 36 8.49 8.42 -7.30
C LEU A 36 7.92 7.58 -8.45
N VAL A 37 8.58 7.57 -9.61
CA VAL A 37 8.14 6.79 -10.78
C VAL A 37 8.15 5.30 -10.47
N VAL A 38 9.25 4.79 -9.92
CA VAL A 38 9.41 3.37 -9.59
C VAL A 38 8.37 2.92 -8.57
N VAL A 39 8.08 3.73 -7.55
CA VAL A 39 7.09 3.38 -6.52
C VAL A 39 5.67 3.47 -7.08
N THR A 40 5.37 4.46 -7.91
CA THR A 40 4.06 4.57 -8.56
C THR A 40 3.76 3.35 -9.45
N ILE A 41 4.73 2.98 -10.30
CA ILE A 41 4.63 1.80 -11.16
C ILE A 41 4.62 0.53 -10.29
N GLY A 42 5.51 0.45 -9.31
CA GLY A 42 5.64 -0.70 -8.41
C GLY A 42 4.36 -0.98 -7.63
N THR A 43 3.72 0.04 -7.07
CA THR A 43 2.42 -0.10 -6.40
C THR A 43 1.34 -0.55 -7.37
N THR A 44 1.29 0.01 -8.58
CA THR A 44 0.32 -0.41 -9.60
C THR A 44 0.51 -1.88 -9.99
N VAL A 45 1.76 -2.29 -10.24
CA VAL A 45 2.12 -3.69 -10.50
C VAL A 45 1.82 -4.57 -9.29
N GLY A 46 2.01 -4.07 -8.08
CA GLY A 46 1.69 -4.76 -6.84
C GLY A 46 0.20 -5.06 -6.68
N ILE A 47 -0.67 -4.13 -7.08
CA ILE A 47 -2.14 -4.34 -7.12
C ILE A 47 -2.50 -5.44 -8.12
N LEU A 48 -1.90 -5.42 -9.31
CA LEU A 48 -2.10 -6.47 -10.31
C LEU A 48 -1.57 -7.83 -9.82
N ALA A 49 -0.41 -7.84 -9.18
CA ALA A 49 0.16 -9.04 -8.59
C ALA A 49 -0.72 -9.60 -7.47
N LEU A 50 -1.34 -8.74 -6.67
CA LEU A 50 -2.31 -9.15 -5.65
C LEU A 50 -3.54 -9.80 -6.28
N GLY A 51 -4.10 -9.21 -7.35
CA GLY A 51 -5.18 -9.82 -8.11
C GLY A 51 -4.80 -11.19 -8.68
N ALA A 52 -3.59 -11.32 -9.22
CA ALA A 52 -3.07 -12.60 -9.70
C ALA A 52 -2.85 -13.63 -8.57
N VAL A 53 -2.53 -13.17 -7.35
CA VAL A 53 -2.46 -14.06 -6.17
C VAL A 53 -3.85 -14.58 -5.81
N PHE A 54 -4.89 -13.74 -5.81
CA PHE A 54 -6.26 -14.19 -5.54
C PHE A 54 -6.71 -15.24 -6.56
N ASP A 55 -6.60 -14.92 -7.84
CA ASP A 55 -6.90 -15.81 -8.98
C ASP A 55 -6.18 -17.16 -8.88
N ALA A 56 -4.92 -17.16 -8.47
CA ALA A 56 -4.12 -18.38 -8.38
C ALA A 56 -4.33 -19.20 -7.10
N THR A 57 -4.89 -18.62 -6.03
CA THR A 57 -4.95 -19.27 -4.71
C THR A 57 -6.37 -19.52 -4.21
N VAL A 58 -7.37 -18.82 -4.76
CA VAL A 58 -8.78 -18.97 -4.39
C VAL A 58 -9.51 -19.77 -5.47
N ASP A 59 -9.38 -21.09 -5.42
CA ASP A 59 -10.05 -22.04 -6.33
C ASP A 59 -11.43 -22.44 -5.78
N GLN A 60 -12.32 -21.46 -5.58
CA GLN A 60 -13.68 -21.67 -5.08
C GLN A 60 -14.71 -21.18 -6.08
N GLN A 61 -15.66 -22.05 -6.41
CA GLN A 61 -16.88 -21.67 -7.13
C GLN A 61 -17.98 -21.36 -6.11
N ILE A 62 -18.60 -20.19 -6.28
CA ILE A 62 -19.68 -19.72 -5.41
C ILE A 62 -20.94 -19.55 -6.25
N THR A 63 -22.00 -20.22 -5.82
CA THR A 63 -23.33 -20.08 -6.39
C THR A 63 -23.91 -18.72 -6.03
N VAL A 64 -24.22 -17.90 -7.04
CA VAL A 64 -24.88 -16.59 -6.89
C VAL A 64 -26.13 -16.50 -7.76
N ASP A 65 -27.03 -15.59 -7.41
CA ASP A 65 -28.17 -15.28 -8.27
C ASP A 65 -27.67 -14.65 -9.59
N ASN A 66 -28.24 -15.09 -10.71
CA ASN A 66 -27.83 -14.63 -12.03
C ASN A 66 -28.23 -13.15 -12.23
N PRO A 67 -27.27 -12.21 -12.35
CA PRO A 67 -27.58 -10.79 -12.51
C PRO A 67 -28.22 -10.46 -13.87
N ASP A 68 -28.04 -11.33 -14.86
CA ASP A 68 -28.62 -11.18 -16.20
C ASP A 68 -30.09 -11.66 -16.25
N ARG A 69 -30.57 -12.34 -15.20
CA ARG A 69 -31.97 -12.73 -15.06
C ARG A 69 -32.77 -11.66 -14.32
N PRO A 70 -33.90 -11.17 -14.87
CA PRO A 70 -34.77 -10.23 -14.17
C PRO A 70 -35.31 -10.79 -12.84
N PRO A 71 -35.68 -9.92 -11.88
CA PRO A 71 -36.27 -10.35 -10.61
C PRO A 71 -37.50 -11.23 -10.83
N GLU A 72 -37.75 -12.19 -9.94
CA GLU A 72 -38.86 -13.15 -10.09
C GLU A 72 -40.21 -12.45 -10.30
N SER A 73 -40.45 -11.33 -9.59
CA SER A 73 -41.69 -10.54 -9.75
C SER A 73 -41.86 -9.96 -11.17
N THR A 74 -40.76 -9.65 -11.85
CA THR A 74 -40.76 -9.15 -13.23
C THR A 74 -41.00 -10.30 -14.20
N CYS A 75 -40.36 -11.46 -13.97
CA CYS A 75 -40.58 -12.65 -14.78
C CYS A 75 -42.00 -13.23 -14.63
N GLU A 76 -42.59 -13.20 -13.44
CA GLU A 76 -44.00 -13.59 -13.25
C GLU A 76 -44.99 -12.65 -13.96
N THR A 77 -44.60 -11.38 -14.17
CA THR A 77 -45.47 -10.37 -14.79
C THR A 77 -45.35 -10.35 -16.32
N PHE A 78 -44.15 -10.61 -16.86
CA PHE A 78 -43.84 -10.41 -18.28
C PHE A 78 -43.19 -11.62 -18.97
N GLY A 79 -42.86 -12.69 -18.24
CA GLY A 79 -42.15 -13.85 -18.77
C GLY A 79 -42.99 -14.72 -19.72
N ASP A 80 -44.32 -14.72 -19.54
CA ASP A 80 -45.25 -15.46 -20.42
C ASP A 80 -45.61 -14.67 -21.70
N ASP A 81 -45.19 -13.41 -21.81
CA ASP A 81 -45.47 -12.55 -22.96
C ASP A 81 -44.34 -12.67 -24.00
N SER A 82 -44.57 -13.49 -25.03
CA SER A 82 -43.58 -13.83 -26.06
C SER A 82 -43.13 -12.64 -26.92
N ASP A 83 -43.86 -11.52 -26.89
CA ASP A 83 -43.47 -10.28 -27.57
C ASP A 83 -42.58 -9.39 -26.69
N SER A 84 -42.32 -9.77 -25.43
CA SER A 84 -41.47 -9.02 -24.51
C SER A 84 -40.00 -9.42 -24.65
N VAL A 85 -39.11 -8.41 -24.71
CA VAL A 85 -37.65 -8.59 -24.71
C VAL A 85 -37.10 -9.19 -23.40
N LEU A 86 -37.96 -9.37 -22.40
CA LEU A 86 -37.64 -9.91 -21.08
C LEU A 86 -37.95 -11.41 -20.99
N ALA A 87 -38.77 -11.96 -21.90
CA ALA A 87 -39.12 -13.38 -21.91
C ALA A 87 -37.87 -14.26 -22.05
N ASP A 88 -37.01 -13.94 -23.03
CA ASP A 88 -35.75 -14.66 -23.26
C ASP A 88 -34.80 -14.60 -22.05
N GLN A 89 -34.83 -13.50 -21.27
CA GLN A 89 -33.98 -13.33 -20.08
C GLN A 89 -34.53 -14.06 -18.85
N CYS A 90 -35.83 -14.38 -18.83
CA CYS A 90 -36.45 -15.15 -17.75
C CYS A 90 -36.21 -16.66 -17.85
N ASP A 91 -35.78 -17.14 -19.02
CA ASP A 91 -35.35 -18.53 -19.27
C ASP A 91 -33.91 -18.81 -18.82
N GLU A 92 -33.11 -17.77 -18.56
CA GLU A 92 -31.76 -17.91 -17.98
C GLU A 92 -31.83 -18.57 -16.58
N PRO A 93 -30.81 -19.35 -16.17
CA PRO A 93 -30.84 -20.04 -14.88
C PRO A 93 -30.89 -19.04 -13.73
N LYS A 94 -31.62 -19.39 -12.67
CA LYS A 94 -31.77 -18.54 -11.47
C LYS A 94 -30.45 -18.26 -10.78
N GLN A 95 -29.55 -19.26 -10.80
CA GLN A 95 -28.26 -19.20 -10.15
C GLN A 95 -27.16 -19.66 -11.10
N ILE A 96 -26.00 -19.02 -10.98
CA ILE A 96 -24.79 -19.33 -11.72
C ILE A 96 -23.63 -19.55 -10.74
N GLU A 97 -22.67 -20.35 -11.14
CA GLU A 97 -21.41 -20.52 -10.41
C GLU A 97 -20.43 -19.44 -10.88
N VAL A 98 -19.87 -18.69 -9.93
CA VAL A 98 -18.86 -17.67 -10.19
C VAL A 98 -17.54 -18.08 -9.54
N ASP A 99 -16.44 -17.94 -10.28
CA ASP A 99 -15.09 -18.12 -9.76
C ASP A 99 -14.73 -16.95 -8.84
N ALA A 100 -14.57 -17.24 -7.55
CA ALA A 100 -14.30 -16.22 -6.55
C ALA A 100 -12.90 -15.59 -6.73
N GLY A 101 -11.93 -16.33 -7.26
CA GLY A 101 -10.59 -15.84 -7.56
C GLY A 101 -10.59 -14.82 -8.70
N GLU A 102 -11.32 -15.11 -9.77
CA GLU A 102 -11.48 -14.21 -10.92
C GLU A 102 -12.20 -12.92 -10.52
N GLU A 103 -13.29 -13.02 -9.74
CA GLU A 103 -14.04 -11.86 -9.25
C GLU A 103 -13.17 -10.96 -8.34
N LEU A 104 -12.39 -11.56 -7.43
CA LEU A 104 -11.46 -10.81 -6.57
C LEU A 104 -10.33 -10.15 -7.39
N ARG A 105 -9.88 -10.78 -8.46
CA ARG A 105 -8.88 -10.21 -9.38
C ARG A 105 -9.43 -9.00 -10.11
N ASP A 106 -10.65 -9.08 -10.63
CA ASP A 106 -11.31 -7.96 -11.30
C ASP A 106 -11.59 -6.81 -10.33
N ALA A 107 -12.06 -7.13 -9.12
CA ALA A 107 -12.20 -6.17 -8.04
C ALA A 107 -10.85 -5.48 -7.73
N ALA A 108 -9.75 -6.22 -7.61
CA ALA A 108 -8.41 -5.67 -7.41
C ALA A 108 -7.99 -4.76 -8.58
N GLY A 109 -8.32 -5.13 -9.82
CA GLY A 109 -8.11 -4.30 -11.02
C GLY A 109 -8.81 -2.94 -10.92
N GLY A 110 -9.98 -2.89 -10.28
CA GLY A 110 -10.68 -1.65 -9.94
C GLY A 110 -9.82 -0.65 -9.16
N TYR A 111 -8.82 -1.09 -8.41
CA TYR A 111 -7.96 -0.25 -7.56
C TYR A 111 -6.70 0.29 -8.25
N ILE A 112 -6.44 -0.04 -9.52
CA ILE A 112 -5.24 0.41 -10.26
C ILE A 112 -5.04 1.92 -10.18
N HIS A 113 -6.14 2.69 -10.20
CA HIS A 113 -6.10 4.15 -10.12
C HIS A 113 -5.50 4.67 -8.80
N TYR A 114 -5.62 3.92 -7.69
CA TYR A 114 -4.96 4.28 -6.43
C TYR A 114 -3.44 4.14 -6.51
N GLY A 115 -2.92 3.17 -7.27
CA GLY A 115 -1.49 3.07 -7.52
C GLY A 115 -0.98 4.26 -8.33
N LEU A 116 -1.68 4.61 -9.42
CA LEU A 116 -1.27 5.65 -10.35
C LEU A 116 -1.42 7.08 -9.80
N LEU A 117 -2.50 7.35 -9.05
CA LEU A 117 -2.81 8.69 -8.55
C LEU A 117 -2.53 8.84 -7.05
N GLY A 118 -2.72 7.78 -6.28
CA GLY A 118 -2.53 7.81 -4.83
C GLY A 118 -1.08 8.04 -4.43
N VAL A 119 -0.12 7.40 -5.11
CA VAL A 119 1.32 7.58 -4.81
C VAL A 119 1.78 9.03 -5.06
N PRO A 120 1.54 9.65 -6.24
CA PRO A 120 1.89 11.06 -6.45
C PRO A 120 1.16 12.02 -5.51
N LEU A 121 -0.13 11.78 -5.24
CA LEU A 121 -0.91 12.64 -4.34
C LEU A 121 -0.37 12.57 -2.91
N TRP A 122 -0.07 11.37 -2.41
CA TRP A 122 0.52 11.16 -1.10
C TRP A 122 1.92 11.78 -1.01
N TRP A 123 2.73 11.64 -2.06
CA TRP A 123 4.04 12.28 -2.15
C TRP A 123 3.95 13.81 -2.04
N VAL A 124 3.01 14.43 -2.74
CA VAL A 124 2.75 15.88 -2.64
C VAL A 124 2.34 16.25 -1.21
N LEU A 125 1.38 15.53 -0.63
CA LEU A 125 0.89 15.79 0.73
C LEU A 125 2.03 15.68 1.76
N PHE A 126 2.83 14.62 1.66
CA PHE A 126 3.96 14.39 2.55
C PHE A 126 5.04 15.46 2.38
N ALA A 127 5.39 15.83 1.15
CA ALA A 127 6.36 16.89 0.89
C ALA A 127 5.92 18.24 1.46
N VAL A 128 4.65 18.61 1.28
CA VAL A 128 4.08 19.86 1.81
C VAL A 128 4.07 19.87 3.33
N THR A 129 3.57 18.81 3.96
CA THR A 129 3.54 18.71 5.43
C THR A 129 4.95 18.71 6.01
N LEU A 130 5.90 18.00 5.38
CA LEU A 130 7.30 18.01 5.77
C LEU A 130 7.92 19.41 5.63
N HIS A 131 7.61 20.15 4.57
CA HIS A 131 8.06 21.53 4.40
C HIS A 131 7.55 22.43 5.53
N VAL A 132 6.27 22.33 5.88
CA VAL A 132 5.71 23.06 7.03
C VAL A 132 6.41 22.67 8.34
N GLY A 133 6.64 21.37 8.56
CA GLY A 133 7.36 20.88 9.74
C GLY A 133 8.78 21.44 9.83
N ALA A 134 9.50 21.50 8.70
CA ALA A 134 10.84 22.08 8.63
C ALA A 134 10.82 23.58 8.93
N LEU A 135 9.87 24.34 8.37
CA LEU A 135 9.71 25.78 8.63
C LEU A 135 9.42 26.06 10.11
N VAL A 136 8.52 25.29 10.73
CA VAL A 136 8.20 25.42 12.17
C VAL A 136 9.42 25.13 13.04
N ALA A 137 10.30 24.22 12.60
CA ALA A 137 11.55 23.89 13.27
C ALA A 137 12.70 24.89 12.99
N GLY A 138 12.46 25.95 12.21
CA GLY A 138 13.44 26.98 11.88
C GLY A 138 14.33 26.67 10.68
N GLY A 139 13.93 25.73 9.82
CA GLY A 139 14.67 25.35 8.62
C GLY A 139 14.61 26.40 7.51
N SER A 140 15.66 26.45 6.68
CA SER A 140 15.84 27.47 5.64
C SER A 140 15.69 26.96 4.19
N GLY A 141 15.36 25.69 4.01
CA GLY A 141 15.27 25.04 2.70
C GLY A 141 14.01 25.40 1.92
N SER A 142 14.03 25.13 0.61
CA SER A 142 12.90 25.39 -0.27
C SER A 142 11.81 24.32 -0.16
N ALA A 143 10.61 24.60 -0.71
CA ALA A 143 9.58 23.57 -0.85
C ALA A 143 10.06 22.41 -1.74
N GLY A 144 10.79 22.71 -2.82
CA GLY A 144 11.37 21.72 -3.72
C GLY A 144 12.32 20.74 -3.02
N ASP A 145 13.06 21.23 -2.02
CA ASP A 145 13.91 20.37 -1.19
C ASP A 145 13.10 19.34 -0.39
N SER A 146 11.93 19.72 0.13
CA SER A 146 11.03 18.79 0.81
C SER A 146 10.48 17.72 -0.14
N PHE A 147 10.21 18.06 -1.40
CA PHE A 147 9.85 17.08 -2.43
C PHE A 147 10.97 16.09 -2.72
N VAL A 148 12.23 16.55 -2.71
CA VAL A 148 13.40 15.67 -2.86
C VAL A 148 13.47 14.69 -1.68
N ILE A 149 13.35 15.17 -0.44
CA ILE A 149 13.37 14.32 0.76
C ILE A 149 12.22 13.30 0.71
N ALA A 150 11.01 13.77 0.41
CA ALA A 150 9.83 12.92 0.30
C ALA A 150 10.01 11.83 -0.77
N GLY A 151 10.61 12.15 -1.92
CA GLY A 151 10.84 11.18 -2.99
C GLY A 151 11.82 10.08 -2.59
N TRP A 152 12.87 10.41 -1.83
CA TRP A 152 13.77 9.38 -1.27
C TRP A 152 13.06 8.50 -0.23
N ALA A 153 12.19 9.07 0.60
CA ALA A 153 11.44 8.33 1.61
C ALA A 153 10.46 7.31 1.00
N LEU A 154 10.01 7.53 -0.25
CA LEU A 154 9.17 6.56 -0.97
C LEU A 154 9.86 5.21 -1.19
N GLY A 155 11.20 5.15 -1.21
CA GLY A 155 11.92 3.89 -1.44
C GLY A 155 11.58 2.79 -0.42
N ALA A 156 11.26 3.17 0.81
CA ALA A 156 10.84 2.23 1.86
C ALA A 156 9.43 1.66 1.65
N GLU A 157 8.60 2.31 0.84
CA GLU A 157 7.23 1.86 0.53
C GLU A 157 7.26 0.55 -0.27
N LEU A 158 8.27 0.34 -1.12
CA LEU A 158 8.43 -0.92 -1.86
C LEU A 158 8.66 -2.12 -0.94
N LEU A 159 9.37 -1.91 0.17
CA LEU A 159 9.58 -2.95 1.17
C LEU A 159 8.26 -3.34 1.84
N ARG A 160 7.46 -2.35 2.23
CA ARG A 160 6.13 -2.59 2.81
C ARG A 160 5.17 -3.24 1.83
N LEU A 161 5.14 -2.77 0.59
CA LEU A 161 4.34 -3.36 -0.49
C LEU A 161 4.72 -4.83 -0.69
N GLY A 162 6.02 -5.12 -0.84
CA GLY A 162 6.51 -6.49 -1.00
C GLY A 162 6.16 -7.38 0.18
N ALA A 163 6.32 -6.88 1.41
CA ALA A 163 5.92 -7.61 2.61
C ALA A 163 4.41 -7.88 2.65
N GLY A 164 3.58 -6.91 2.23
CA GLY A 164 2.13 -7.07 2.09
C GLY A 164 1.75 -8.18 1.13
N ILE A 165 2.31 -8.16 -0.08
CA ILE A 165 2.05 -9.18 -1.11
C ILE A 165 2.48 -10.56 -0.61
N VAL A 166 3.69 -10.68 -0.05
CA VAL A 166 4.21 -11.95 0.48
C VAL A 166 3.36 -12.47 1.62
N ALA A 167 2.92 -11.61 2.54
CA ALA A 167 2.06 -12.00 3.65
C ALA A 167 0.71 -12.51 3.15
N ILE A 168 0.06 -11.80 2.22
CA ILE A 168 -1.23 -12.22 1.66
C ILE A 168 -1.08 -13.55 0.90
N TRP A 169 -0.07 -13.65 0.02
CA TRP A 169 0.20 -14.89 -0.71
C TRP A 169 0.43 -16.07 0.23
N TYR A 170 1.27 -15.88 1.26
CA TYR A 170 1.55 -16.93 2.23
C TYR A 170 0.28 -17.34 3.00
N THR A 171 -0.51 -16.38 3.45
CA THR A 171 -1.73 -16.70 4.21
C THR A 171 -2.76 -17.43 3.37
N LEU A 172 -3.00 -16.99 2.13
CA LEU A 172 -3.95 -17.66 1.23
C LEU A 172 -3.47 -19.05 0.82
N SER A 173 -2.18 -19.22 0.55
CA SER A 173 -1.60 -20.52 0.17
C SER A 173 -1.64 -21.56 1.30
N ASN A 174 -1.86 -21.13 2.55
CA ASN A 174 -1.93 -22.01 3.72
C ASN A 174 -3.31 -22.02 4.40
N ALA A 175 -4.29 -21.32 3.84
CA ALA A 175 -5.66 -21.35 4.34
C ALA A 175 -6.36 -22.64 3.91
N GLU A 176 -7.13 -23.25 4.81
CA GLU A 176 -8.05 -24.31 4.43
C GLU A 176 -9.32 -23.68 3.85
N PRO A 177 -9.90 -24.19 2.74
CA PRO A 177 -11.10 -23.59 2.16
C PRO A 177 -12.29 -23.72 3.13
N ALA A 178 -12.80 -22.61 3.69
CA ALA A 178 -14.03 -22.66 4.46
C ALA A 178 -15.25 -22.36 3.57
N GLY A 179 -16.00 -23.43 3.25
CA GLY A 179 -17.34 -23.32 2.69
C GLY A 179 -17.42 -22.81 1.24
N SER A 180 -18.64 -22.75 0.71
CA SER A 180 -18.95 -22.43 -0.68
C SER A 180 -19.73 -21.11 -0.80
N SER A 181 -19.46 -20.13 0.08
CA SER A 181 -20.16 -18.84 0.07
C SER A 181 -19.21 -17.66 0.26
N PHE A 182 -19.57 -16.51 -0.31
CA PHE A 182 -18.78 -15.27 -0.20
C PHE A 182 -18.64 -14.78 1.25
N GLU A 183 -19.62 -15.08 2.10
CA GLU A 183 -19.57 -14.68 3.51
C GLU A 183 -18.54 -15.49 4.31
N ALA A 184 -18.42 -16.79 4.02
CA ALA A 184 -17.38 -17.63 4.59
C ALA A 184 -15.99 -17.21 4.10
N LEU A 185 -15.85 -16.98 2.78
CA LEU A 185 -14.61 -16.47 2.18
C LEU A 185 -14.18 -15.12 2.78
N THR A 186 -15.12 -14.19 2.96
CA THR A 186 -14.85 -12.88 3.57
C THR A 186 -14.38 -13.03 5.02
N THR A 187 -15.02 -13.92 5.78
CA THR A 187 -14.64 -14.19 7.18
C THR A 187 -13.22 -14.74 7.27
N ASP A 188 -12.87 -15.66 6.38
CA ASP A 188 -11.52 -16.24 6.29
C ASP A 188 -10.49 -15.20 5.87
N LEU A 189 -10.78 -14.37 4.86
CA LEU A 189 -9.88 -13.28 4.46
C LEU A 189 -9.65 -12.29 5.61
N VAL A 190 -10.70 -11.94 6.35
CA VAL A 190 -10.57 -11.05 7.52
C VAL A 190 -9.73 -11.70 8.62
N ALA A 191 -9.95 -12.98 8.92
CA ALA A 191 -9.15 -13.72 9.89
C ALA A 191 -7.68 -13.84 9.46
N ALA A 192 -7.44 -14.13 8.18
CA ALA A 192 -6.13 -14.17 7.55
C ALA A 192 -5.38 -12.83 7.66
N ILE A 193 -6.03 -11.73 7.29
CA ILE A 193 -5.46 -10.37 7.39
C ILE A 193 -5.17 -10.02 8.85
N THR A 194 -6.09 -10.35 9.76
CA THR A 194 -5.91 -10.13 11.20
C THR A 194 -4.71 -10.92 11.74
N GLY A 195 -4.55 -12.18 11.32
CA GLY A 195 -3.39 -13.01 11.67
C GLY A 195 -2.07 -12.45 11.13
N ALA A 196 -2.08 -11.85 9.93
CA ALA A 196 -0.92 -11.23 9.31
C ALA A 196 -0.58 -9.83 9.89
N THR A 197 -1.44 -9.25 10.73
CA THR A 197 -1.27 -7.89 11.26
C THR A 197 0.05 -7.72 12.02
N GLY A 198 0.42 -8.68 12.87
CA GLY A 198 1.68 -8.63 13.63
C GLY A 198 2.92 -8.52 12.74
N PRO A 199 3.16 -9.47 11.81
CA PRO A 199 4.26 -9.39 10.84
C PRO A 199 4.23 -8.12 9.98
N LEU A 200 3.05 -7.68 9.52
CA LEU A 200 2.91 -6.47 8.72
C LEU A 200 3.24 -5.20 9.50
N LEU A 201 2.91 -5.15 10.80
CA LEU A 201 3.33 -4.06 11.69
C LEU A 201 4.84 -4.03 11.85
N VAL A 202 5.51 -5.17 11.95
CA VAL A 202 6.97 -5.24 12.02
C VAL A 202 7.59 -4.72 10.71
N ALA A 203 7.10 -5.17 9.55
CA ALA A 203 7.55 -4.66 8.26
C ALA A 203 7.32 -3.15 8.13
N SER A 204 6.19 -2.67 8.65
CA SER A 204 5.87 -1.24 8.68
C SER A 204 6.80 -0.44 9.57
N ALA A 205 7.09 -0.91 10.78
CA ALA A 205 8.04 -0.30 11.69
C ALA A 205 9.45 -0.21 11.06
N VAL A 206 9.90 -1.26 10.36
CA VAL A 206 11.17 -1.25 9.63
C VAL A 206 11.14 -0.20 8.50
N GLY A 207 10.09 -0.18 7.69
CA GLY A 207 9.94 0.82 6.63
C GLY A 207 9.93 2.26 7.17
N ILE A 208 9.20 2.50 8.26
CA ILE A 208 9.14 3.79 8.94
C ILE A 208 10.51 4.18 9.50
N ALA A 209 11.26 3.24 10.08
CA ALA A 209 12.62 3.50 10.57
C ALA A 209 13.57 3.91 9.43
N ILE A 210 13.48 3.27 8.27
CA ILE A 210 14.25 3.66 7.08
C ILE A 210 13.87 5.07 6.63
N GLN A 211 12.56 5.37 6.55
CA GLN A 211 12.08 6.70 6.19
C GLN A 211 12.53 7.76 7.18
N TRP A 212 12.51 7.45 8.47
CA TRP A 212 12.97 8.35 9.52
C TRP A 212 14.43 8.75 9.28
N VAL A 213 15.31 7.79 9.00
CA VAL A 213 16.73 8.06 8.70
C VAL A 213 16.87 8.95 7.46
N VAL A 214 16.11 8.67 6.41
CA VAL A 214 16.09 9.46 5.17
C VAL A 214 15.64 10.89 5.44
N VAL A 215 14.56 11.07 6.19
CA VAL A 215 13.99 12.37 6.52
C VAL A 215 14.93 13.18 7.39
N VAL A 216 15.54 12.59 8.43
CA VAL A 216 16.52 13.29 9.28
C VAL A 216 17.71 13.76 8.45
N GLY A 217 18.35 12.86 7.70
CA GLY A 217 19.51 13.23 6.87
C GLY A 217 19.17 14.26 5.79
N GLY A 218 17.98 14.17 5.20
CA GLY A 218 17.47 15.12 4.23
C GLY A 218 17.21 16.50 4.82
N LEU A 219 16.60 16.57 6.00
CA LEU A 219 16.34 17.81 6.72
C LEU A 219 17.65 18.50 7.16
N GLU A 220 18.64 17.73 7.61
CA GLU A 220 19.99 18.27 7.88
C GLU A 220 20.64 18.83 6.61
N ALA A 221 20.57 18.09 5.50
CA ALA A 221 21.27 18.46 4.26
C ALA A 221 20.62 19.62 3.49
N LYS A 222 19.29 19.71 3.52
CA LYS A 222 18.53 20.62 2.64
C LYS A 222 17.83 21.76 3.36
N HIS A 223 17.47 21.56 4.62
CA HIS A 223 16.82 22.58 5.45
C HIS A 223 17.75 23.19 6.49
N ASP A 224 19.02 22.75 6.53
CA ASP A 224 20.05 23.20 7.48
C ASP A 224 19.61 23.09 8.95
N LEU A 225 18.78 22.09 9.23
CA LEU A 225 18.32 21.83 10.59
C LEU A 225 19.40 21.13 11.40
N GLY A 226 19.57 21.53 12.66
CA GLY A 226 20.35 20.76 13.60
C GLY A 226 19.75 19.36 13.83
N ARG A 227 20.60 18.35 14.06
CA ARG A 227 20.20 16.93 14.20
C ARG A 227 19.00 16.71 15.12
N GLY A 228 18.97 17.39 16.28
CA GLY A 228 17.88 17.27 17.25
C GLY A 228 16.53 17.77 16.70
N ALA A 229 16.53 18.90 15.99
CA ALA A 229 15.31 19.44 15.38
C ALA A 229 14.84 18.58 14.20
N ALA A 230 15.77 18.16 13.34
CA ALA A 230 15.48 17.23 12.24
C ALA A 230 14.89 15.90 12.75
N ALA A 231 15.50 15.31 13.77
CA ALA A 231 15.00 14.12 14.46
C ALA A 231 13.62 14.33 15.08
N GLY A 232 13.37 15.49 15.70
CA GLY A 232 12.05 15.83 16.26
C GLY A 232 10.95 15.84 15.20
N VAL A 233 11.19 16.54 14.08
CA VAL A 233 10.25 16.59 12.95
C VAL A 233 10.02 15.20 12.35
N ALA A 234 11.10 14.45 12.08
CA ALA A 234 10.99 13.10 11.54
C ALA A 234 10.23 12.14 12.47
N THR A 235 10.44 12.25 13.79
CA THR A 235 9.76 11.42 14.79
C THR A 235 8.27 11.73 14.87
N PHE A 236 7.88 13.00 14.75
CA PHE A 236 6.47 13.38 14.69
C PHE A 236 5.75 12.67 13.53
N PHE A 237 6.32 12.73 12.32
CA PHE A 237 5.74 12.04 11.16
C PHE A 237 5.80 10.52 11.29
N ALA A 238 6.90 9.96 11.81
CA ALA A 238 7.01 8.53 12.06
C ALA A 238 5.96 8.01 13.06
N ALA A 239 5.67 8.79 14.11
CA ALA A 239 4.64 8.45 15.07
C ALA A 239 3.24 8.44 14.42
N ILE A 240 2.93 9.43 13.59
CA ILE A 240 1.67 9.47 12.83
C ILE A 240 1.58 8.26 11.89
N ALA A 241 2.64 7.98 11.13
CA ALA A 241 2.67 6.84 10.21
C ALA A 241 2.49 5.50 10.94
N LEU A 242 3.09 5.34 12.12
CA LEU A 242 2.94 4.12 12.92
C LEU A 242 1.52 3.99 13.48
N LEU A 243 0.90 5.10 13.90
CA LEU A 243 -0.50 5.11 14.32
C LEU A 243 -1.43 4.73 13.17
N LEU A 244 -1.19 5.28 11.96
CA LEU A 244 -1.97 4.92 10.77
C LEU A 244 -1.78 3.45 10.37
N ALA A 245 -0.59 2.88 10.57
CA ALA A 245 -0.33 1.47 10.29
C ALA A 245 -0.97 0.51 11.30
N ALA A 246 -1.37 1.00 12.47
CA ALA A 246 -1.90 0.21 13.58
C ALA A 246 -3.43 0.21 13.68
N VAL A 247 -4.13 0.90 12.77
CA VAL A 247 -5.59 1.02 12.67
C VAL A 247 -6.05 0.34 11.39
#